data_AF-A4NYS2-F1
#
_entry.id   AF-A4NYS2-F1
#
_cell.length_a   1.000
_cell.length_b   1.000
_cell.length_c   1.000
_cell.angle_alpha   90.00
_cell.angle_beta   90.00
_cell.angle_gamma   90.00
#
_symmetry.space_group_name_H-M   'P 1'
#
loop_
_entity.id
_entity.type
_entity.pdbx_description
1 polymer ?
#
loop_
_entity_poly.entity_id
_entity_poly.type
_entity_poly.pdbx_seq_one_letter_code
_entity_poly.pdbx_strand_id
1 'polypeptide(L)'
;MAKSGNVLNKIGSLYQSLTKSEKKIADTILRSPDLVSQCSLSEIAKHLQVGEATLVRFCRTIGFKGFSEFKLELSIELATKDNQDESILETEIMPSDDSLTIAQKLQTAVANVMEETINLLDLKQLEEVVKVLKKARRIFYLVWVHLA
;
A
#
# COMPACT_ATOMS: atom_id res chain seq x y z
N MET A 1 10.60 -13.63 7.37
CA MET A 1 11.14 -12.40 7.98
C MET A 1 10.22 -11.25 7.58
N ALA A 2 10.01 -10.31 8.51
CA ALA A 2 8.83 -9.45 8.62
C ALA A 2 8.36 -8.81 7.29
N LYS A 3 7.08 -8.99 6.95
CA LYS A 3 6.38 -8.14 5.99
C LYS A 3 6.13 -6.81 6.71
N SER A 4 7.03 -5.85 6.56
CA SER A 4 6.77 -4.51 7.10
C SER A 4 5.69 -3.84 6.26
N GLY A 5 4.82 -3.11 6.96
CA GLY A 5 3.51 -2.65 6.52
C GLY A 5 3.51 -1.87 5.22
N ASN A 6 2.58 -2.24 4.34
CA ASN A 6 2.18 -1.42 3.21
C ASN A 6 0.73 -1.79 2.79
N VAL A 7 -0.13 -2.07 3.76
CA VAL A 7 -1.55 -2.37 3.56
C VAL A 7 -2.22 -1.22 2.83
N LEU A 8 -1.98 0.03 3.23
CA LEU A 8 -2.59 1.19 2.59
C LEU A 8 -2.09 1.41 1.16
N ASN A 9 -0.77 1.31 0.92
CA ASN A 9 -0.22 1.40 -0.45
C ASN A 9 -0.67 0.24 -1.34
N LYS A 10 -0.87 -0.96 -0.78
CA LYS A 10 -1.41 -2.10 -1.52
C LYS A 10 -2.86 -1.87 -1.94
N ILE A 11 -3.67 -1.29 -1.06
CA ILE A 11 -5.04 -0.87 -1.41
C ILE A 11 -5.00 0.21 -2.50
N GLY A 12 -4.11 1.20 -2.38
CA GLY A 12 -3.94 2.26 -3.37
C GLY A 12 -3.53 1.76 -4.76
N SER A 13 -2.54 0.86 -4.83
CA SER A 13 -2.04 0.31 -6.10
C SER A 13 -3.05 -0.60 -6.81
N LEU A 14 -3.88 -1.32 -6.06
CA LEU A 14 -4.96 -2.14 -6.62
C LEU A 14 -6.24 -1.36 -6.89
N TYR A 15 -6.36 -0.11 -6.42
CA TYR A 15 -7.62 0.62 -6.36
C TYR A 15 -8.38 0.65 -7.70
N GLN A 16 -7.67 0.87 -8.80
CA GLN A 16 -8.31 0.95 -10.13
C GLN A 16 -8.86 -0.39 -10.62
N SER A 17 -8.31 -1.51 -10.16
CA SER A 17 -8.77 -2.86 -10.48
C SER A 17 -9.97 -3.33 -9.64
N LEU A 18 -10.33 -2.58 -8.59
CA LEU A 18 -11.42 -2.93 -7.68
C LEU A 18 -12.81 -2.70 -8.29
N THR A 19 -13.75 -3.58 -7.96
CA THR A 19 -15.18 -3.37 -8.26
C THR A 19 -15.75 -2.18 -7.50
N LYS A 20 -16.93 -1.68 -7.89
CA LYS A 20 -17.59 -0.55 -7.19
C LYS A 20 -17.76 -0.80 -5.68
N SER A 21 -18.17 -2.02 -5.32
CA SER A 21 -18.36 -2.39 -3.91
C SER A 21 -17.03 -2.48 -3.15
N GLU A 22 -15.97 -2.95 -3.79
CA GLU A 22 -14.63 -3.00 -3.20
C GLU A 22 -13.99 -1.62 -3.08
N LYS A 23 -14.23 -0.70 -4.04
CA LYS A 23 -13.79 0.69 -3.94
C LYS A 23 -14.39 1.38 -2.71
N LYS A 24 -15.67 1.16 -2.42
CA LYS A 24 -16.32 1.69 -1.19
C LYS A 24 -15.62 1.21 0.09
N ILE A 25 -15.21 -0.06 0.11
CA ILE A 25 -14.47 -0.65 1.23
C ILE A 25 -13.08 0.01 1.32
N ALA A 26 -12.36 0.07 0.19
CA ALA A 26 -11.04 0.69 0.09
C ALA A 26 -11.05 2.17 0.53
N ASP A 27 -12.00 2.97 0.05
CA ASP A 27 -12.14 4.39 0.41
C ASP A 27 -12.28 4.59 1.93
N THR A 28 -13.05 3.73 2.58
CA THR A 28 -13.28 3.82 4.03
C THR A 28 -12.02 3.45 4.80
N ILE A 29 -11.30 2.41 4.38
CA ILE A 29 -10.04 2.00 5.00
C ILE A 29 -8.99 3.10 4.81
N LEU A 30 -8.88 3.69 3.61
CA LEU A 30 -7.92 4.75 3.30
C LEU A 30 -8.21 6.06 4.03
N ARG A 31 -9.50 6.39 4.25
CA ARG A 31 -9.89 7.62 4.97
C ARG A 31 -9.81 7.49 6.49
N SER A 32 -10.00 6.29 7.04
CA SER A 32 -10.10 6.09 8.48
C SER A 32 -9.47 4.76 8.91
N PRO A 33 -8.16 4.57 8.68
CA PRO A 33 -7.50 3.30 8.95
C PRO A 33 -7.49 2.94 10.45
N ASP A 34 -7.44 3.93 11.35
CA ASP A 34 -7.48 3.74 12.81
C ASP A 34 -8.80 3.15 13.29
N LEU A 35 -9.93 3.60 12.70
CA LEU A 35 -11.23 3.02 12.99
C LEU A 35 -11.25 1.53 12.63
N VAL A 36 -10.70 1.18 11.47
CA VAL A 36 -10.67 -0.19 10.98
C VAL A 36 -9.75 -1.08 11.82
N SER A 37 -8.63 -0.53 12.30
CA SER A 37 -7.69 -1.24 13.16
C SER A 37 -8.23 -1.49 14.58
N GLN A 38 -9.24 -0.74 15.02
CA GLN A 38 -9.84 -0.89 16.35
C GLN A 38 -11.12 -1.74 16.33
N CYS A 39 -11.99 -1.59 15.33
CA CYS A 39 -13.28 -2.29 15.26
C CYS A 39 -13.20 -3.77 14.82
N SER A 40 -14.19 -4.55 15.21
CA SER A 40 -14.39 -5.95 14.77
C SER A 40 -14.91 -6.04 13.33
N LEU A 41 -14.84 -7.25 12.76
CA LEU A 41 -15.35 -7.55 11.42
C LEU A 41 -16.82 -7.15 11.25
N SER A 42 -17.66 -7.49 12.23
CA SER A 42 -19.10 -7.22 12.20
C SER A 42 -19.39 -5.72 12.27
N GLU A 43 -18.65 -4.98 13.10
CA GLU A 43 -18.78 -3.52 13.23
C GLU A 43 -18.38 -2.80 11.95
N ILE A 44 -17.25 -3.18 11.34
CA ILE A 44 -16.80 -2.58 10.07
C ILE A 44 -17.73 -2.95 8.92
N ALA A 45 -18.17 -4.20 8.85
CA ALA A 45 -19.15 -4.63 7.84
C ALA A 45 -20.44 -3.81 7.95
N LYS A 46 -20.93 -3.57 9.17
CA LYS A 46 -22.10 -2.73 9.43
C LYS A 46 -21.87 -1.27 9.05
N HIS A 47 -20.72 -0.68 9.43
CA HIS A 47 -20.35 0.69 9.08
C HIS A 47 -20.31 0.90 7.55
N LEU A 48 -19.75 -0.07 6.84
CA LEU A 48 -19.64 -0.09 5.38
C LEU A 48 -20.95 -0.44 4.66
N GLN A 49 -21.95 -0.93 5.38
CA GLN A 49 -23.18 -1.52 4.83
C GLN A 49 -22.87 -2.64 3.83
N VAL A 50 -21.98 -3.55 4.21
CA VAL A 50 -21.63 -4.74 3.44
C VAL A 50 -21.78 -5.99 4.31
N GLY A 51 -21.96 -7.15 3.70
CA GLY A 51 -21.90 -8.41 4.45
C GLY A 51 -20.48 -8.74 4.91
N GLU A 52 -20.32 -9.39 6.06
CA GLU A 52 -19.00 -9.82 6.58
C GLU A 52 -18.23 -10.67 5.55
N ALA A 53 -18.92 -11.57 4.86
CA ALA A 53 -18.33 -12.38 3.78
C ALA A 53 -17.78 -11.52 2.63
N THR A 54 -18.37 -10.36 2.36
CA THR A 54 -17.88 -9.41 1.35
C THR A 54 -16.60 -8.73 1.84
N LEU A 55 -16.54 -8.33 3.11
CA LEU A 55 -15.31 -7.75 3.67
C LEU A 55 -14.17 -8.76 3.71
N VAL A 56 -14.44 -10.02 4.10
CA VAL A 56 -13.44 -11.09 4.07
C VAL A 56 -12.95 -11.38 2.65
N ARG A 57 -13.86 -11.38 1.66
CA ARG A 57 -13.49 -11.52 0.25
C ARG A 57 -12.60 -10.36 -0.22
N PHE A 58 -12.93 -9.12 0.14
CA PHE A 58 -12.08 -7.97 -0.17
C PHE A 58 -10.67 -8.13 0.40
N CYS A 59 -10.52 -8.52 1.68
CA CYS A 59 -9.21 -8.78 2.28
C CYS A 59 -8.41 -9.84 1.50
N ARG A 60 -9.09 -10.84 0.94
CA ARG A 60 -8.48 -11.84 0.05
C ARG A 60 -8.13 -11.30 -1.33
N THR A 61 -8.97 -10.46 -1.93
CA THR A 61 -8.68 -9.76 -3.19
C THR A 61 -7.37 -8.99 -3.10
N ILE A 62 -7.15 -8.29 -1.98
CA ILE A 62 -5.91 -7.54 -1.74
C ILE A 62 -4.79 -8.39 -1.13
N GLY A 63 -4.92 -9.73 -1.12
CA GLY A 63 -3.85 -10.68 -0.86
C GLY A 63 -3.57 -11.03 0.61
N PHE A 64 -4.56 -10.91 1.49
CA PHE A 64 -4.53 -11.46 2.86
C PHE A 64 -5.40 -12.71 2.96
N LYS A 65 -5.14 -13.60 3.91
CA LYS A 65 -5.90 -14.84 4.15
C LYS A 65 -7.31 -14.58 4.65
N GLY A 66 -7.53 -13.44 5.29
CA GLY A 66 -8.82 -12.98 5.80
C GLY A 66 -8.70 -11.70 6.62
N PHE A 67 -9.79 -11.31 7.29
CA PHE A 67 -9.86 -10.05 8.03
C PHE A 67 -8.89 -9.97 9.21
N SER A 68 -8.65 -11.07 9.93
CA SER A 68 -7.73 -11.08 11.08
C SER A 68 -6.28 -10.79 10.70
N GLU A 69 -5.79 -11.39 9.61
CA GLU A 69 -4.42 -11.12 9.10
C GLU A 69 -4.33 -9.69 8.56
N PHE A 70 -5.35 -9.24 7.80
CA PHE A 70 -5.44 -7.86 7.34
C PHE A 70 -5.38 -6.85 8.50
N LYS A 71 -6.18 -7.07 9.55
CA LYS A 71 -6.26 -6.17 10.71
C LYS A 71 -4.94 -6.13 11.47
N LEU A 72 -4.28 -7.28 11.67
CA LEU A 72 -2.97 -7.35 12.31
C LEU A 72 -1.93 -6.51 11.55
N GLU A 73 -1.83 -6.70 10.24
CA GLU A 73 -0.86 -5.98 9.40
C GLU A 73 -1.17 -4.47 9.36
N LEU A 74 -2.45 -4.09 9.31
CA LEU A 74 -2.87 -2.68 9.38
C LEU A 74 -2.52 -2.06 10.74
N SER A 75 -2.75 -2.78 11.85
CA SER A 75 -2.38 -2.31 13.18
C SER A 75 -0.87 -2.15 13.36
N ILE A 76 -0.07 -3.05 12.77
CA ILE A 76 1.39 -2.92 12.77
C ILE A 76 1.81 -1.68 11.98
N GLU A 77 1.27 -1.48 10.77
CA GLU A 77 1.57 -0.31 9.94
C GLU A 77 1.23 1.01 10.64
N LEU A 78 0.07 1.10 11.29
CA LEU A 78 -0.34 2.29 12.03
C LEU A 78 0.53 2.51 13.28
N ALA A 79 0.84 1.46 14.04
CA ALA A 79 1.74 1.58 15.17
C ALA A 79 3.16 2.00 14.76
N THR A 80 3.65 1.54 13.60
CA THR A 80 4.94 1.99 13.07
C THR A 80 4.90 3.42 12.57
N LYS A 81 3.74 3.94 12.12
CA LYS A 81 3.53 5.36 11.77
C LYS A 81 3.42 6.26 13.00
N ASP A 82 2.72 5.84 14.05
CA ASP A 82 2.59 6.63 15.28
C ASP A 82 3.91 6.73 16.05
N ASN A 83 4.73 5.66 16.09
CA ASN A 83 6.10 5.72 16.63
C ASN A 83 7.07 6.49 15.72
N GLN A 84 6.62 6.81 14.52
CA GLN A 84 7.28 7.64 13.54
C GLN A 84 6.87 9.12 13.72
N ASP A 85 5.85 9.49 14.50
CA ASP A 85 5.60 10.91 14.78
C ASP A 85 6.69 11.55 15.68
N GLU A 86 7.55 10.76 16.33
CA GLU A 86 8.80 11.26 16.95
C GLU A 86 10.05 11.06 16.06
N SER A 87 9.95 10.39 14.90
CA SER A 87 11.11 10.05 14.06
C SER A 87 10.91 10.01 12.54
N ILE A 88 9.80 10.53 11.99
CA ILE A 88 9.66 10.89 10.58
C ILE A 88 10.60 12.07 10.41
N LEU A 89 11.86 11.73 10.14
CA LEU A 89 12.48 11.97 8.85
C LEU A 89 11.64 12.95 8.03
N GLU A 90 11.77 14.21 8.42
CA GLU A 90 11.52 15.44 7.68
C GLU A 90 11.65 15.20 6.17
N THR A 91 10.58 14.77 5.52
CA THR A 91 10.51 14.62 4.04
C THR A 91 9.46 15.54 3.46
N GLU A 92 8.54 16.02 4.31
CA GLU A 92 7.57 17.03 3.94
C GLU A 92 8.25 18.40 3.82
N ILE A 93 8.20 18.97 2.62
CA ILE A 93 8.75 20.29 2.33
C ILE A 93 7.80 21.35 2.87
N MET A 94 8.29 22.17 3.80
CA MET A 94 7.56 23.28 4.40
C MET A 94 7.89 24.60 3.70
N PRO A 95 6.96 25.57 3.66
CA PRO A 95 7.23 26.90 3.10
C PRO A 95 8.40 27.65 3.76
N SER A 96 8.76 27.26 4.98
CA SER A 96 9.85 27.83 5.77
C SER A 96 11.21 27.17 5.54
N ASP A 97 11.27 26.06 4.80
CA ASP A 97 12.53 25.34 4.58
C ASP A 97 13.45 26.12 3.65
N ASP A 98 14.74 26.14 3.99
CA ASP A 98 15.76 26.64 3.06
C ASP A 98 16.09 25.61 1.97
N SER A 99 16.85 26.05 0.96
CA SER A 99 17.20 25.20 -0.18
C SER A 99 17.99 23.94 0.18
N LEU A 100 18.82 23.98 1.23
CA LEU A 100 19.61 22.84 1.66
C LEU A 100 18.71 21.82 2.36
N THR A 101 17.83 22.28 3.24
CA THR A 101 16.81 21.44 3.88
C THR A 101 15.95 20.76 2.81
N ILE A 102 15.42 21.51 1.84
CA ILE A 102 14.61 20.93 0.75
C ILE A 102 15.37 19.82 0.00
N ALA A 103 16.64 20.04 -0.33
CA ALA A 103 17.46 19.05 -1.01
C ALA A 103 17.65 17.77 -0.17
N GLN A 104 17.84 17.90 1.14
CA GLN A 104 17.97 16.78 2.07
C GLN A 104 16.66 16.02 2.24
N LYS A 105 15.54 16.74 2.40
CA LYS A 105 14.19 16.14 2.47
C LYS A 105 13.88 15.32 1.21
N LEU A 106 14.20 15.88 0.03
CA LEU A 106 14.02 15.19 -1.25
C LEU A 106 14.92 13.95 -1.38
N GLN A 107 16.19 14.06 -0.98
CA GLN A 107 17.12 12.92 -1.00
C GLN A 107 16.58 11.76 -0.15
N THR A 108 16.15 12.07 1.08
CA THR A 108 15.58 11.08 2.01
C THR A 108 14.32 10.45 1.43
N ALA A 109 13.41 11.26 0.86
CA ALA A 109 12.20 10.75 0.23
C ALA A 109 12.51 9.78 -0.92
N VAL A 110 13.46 10.12 -1.79
CA VAL A 110 13.89 9.25 -2.90
C VAL A 110 14.53 7.96 -2.38
N ALA A 111 15.39 8.04 -1.37
CA ALA A 111 16.04 6.88 -0.78
C ALA A 111 15.02 5.90 -0.18
N ASN A 112 14.03 6.42 0.55
CA ASN A 112 12.96 5.62 1.15
C ASN A 112 12.15 4.88 0.07
N VAL A 113 11.77 5.58 -1.02
CA VAL A 113 11.04 4.95 -2.14
C VAL A 113 11.89 3.87 -2.82
N MET A 114 13.19 4.08 -2.98
CA MET A 114 14.09 3.05 -3.53
C MET A 114 14.17 1.83 -2.63
N GLU A 115 14.31 2.03 -1.32
CA GLU A 115 14.38 0.95 -0.34
C GLU A 115 13.06 0.14 -0.32
N GLU A 116 11.92 0.82 -0.26
CA GLU A 116 10.60 0.18 -0.35
C GLU A 116 10.44 -0.62 -1.64
N THR A 117 10.85 -0.05 -2.78
CA THR A 117 10.79 -0.73 -4.08
C THR A 117 11.56 -2.05 -4.04
N ILE A 118 12.78 -2.05 -3.50
CA ILE A 118 13.61 -3.26 -3.37
C ILE A 118 12.93 -4.27 -2.44
N ASN A 119 12.39 -3.81 -1.30
CA ASN A 119 11.75 -4.67 -0.31
C ASN A 119 10.46 -5.34 -0.83
N LEU A 120 9.78 -4.73 -1.80
CA LEU A 120 8.57 -5.29 -2.41
C LEU A 120 8.85 -6.29 -3.55
N LEU A 121 10.09 -6.38 -4.05
CA LEU A 121 10.44 -7.29 -5.14
C LEU A 121 10.54 -8.75 -4.65
N ASP A 122 9.79 -9.64 -5.31
CA ASP A 122 10.06 -11.08 -5.23
C ASP A 122 11.18 -11.44 -6.22
N LEU A 123 12.41 -11.59 -5.71
CA LEU A 123 13.58 -11.89 -6.52
C LEU A 123 13.47 -13.21 -7.28
N LYS A 124 12.70 -14.19 -6.79
CA LYS A 124 12.50 -15.45 -7.52
C LYS A 124 11.62 -15.24 -8.74
N GLN A 125 10.53 -14.48 -8.60
CA GLN A 125 9.68 -14.13 -9.72
C GLN A 125 10.43 -13.28 -10.75
N LEU A 126 11.26 -12.34 -10.29
CA LEU A 126 12.09 -11.51 -11.17
C LEU A 126 13.02 -12.37 -12.05
N GLU A 127 13.73 -13.34 -11.47
CA GLU A 127 14.59 -14.25 -12.22
C GLU A 127 13.83 -15.10 -13.26
N GLU A 128 12.63 -15.57 -12.93
CA GLU A 128 11.78 -16.30 -13.89
C GLU A 128 11.34 -15.39 -15.05
N VAL A 129 10.95 -14.14 -14.76
CA VAL A 129 10.62 -13.15 -15.80
C VAL A 129 11.82 -12.89 -16.71
N VAL A 130 13.03 -12.71 -16.16
CA VAL A 130 14.26 -12.52 -16.94
C VAL A 130 14.51 -13.69 -17.91
N LYS A 131 14.31 -14.95 -17.46
CA LYS A 131 14.47 -16.14 -18.31
C LYS A 131 13.50 -16.14 -19.48
N VAL A 132 12.24 -15.76 -19.25
CA VAL A 132 11.22 -15.67 -20.30
C VAL A 132 11.55 -14.56 -21.29
N LEU A 133 11.91 -13.37 -20.80
CA LEU A 133 12.26 -12.22 -21.64
C LEU A 133 13.47 -12.52 -22.53
N LYS A 134 14.51 -13.20 -22.01
CA LYS A 134 15.69 -13.62 -22.79
C LYS A 134 15.37 -14.53 -23.99
N LYS A 135 14.29 -15.32 -23.91
CA LYS A 135 13.87 -16.24 -24.98
C LYS A 135 12.87 -15.61 -25.95
N ALA A 136 12.34 -14.44 -25.63
CA ALA A 136 11.32 -13.79 -26.43
C ALA A 136 11.92 -13.29 -27.76
N ARG A 137 11.29 -13.62 -28.89
CA ARG A 137 11.70 -13.11 -30.20
C ARG A 137 11.31 -11.64 -30.41
N ARG A 138 10.24 -11.20 -29.76
CA ARG A 138 9.73 -9.82 -29.79
C ARG A 138 9.11 -9.52 -28.43
N ILE A 139 9.35 -8.31 -27.93
CA ILE A 139 8.78 -7.79 -26.68
C ILE A 139 8.00 -6.53 -27.05
N PHE A 140 6.73 -6.46 -26.65
CA PHE A 140 5.90 -5.28 -26.82
C PHE A 140 5.73 -4.61 -25.45
N TYR A 141 6.11 -3.34 -25.37
CA TYR A 141 5.88 -2.51 -24.19
C TYR A 141 4.79 -1.50 -24.53
N LEU A 142 3.67 -1.57 -23.82
CA LEU A 142 2.51 -0.70 -24.04
C LEU A 142 2.40 0.24 -22.84
N VAL A 143 2.47 1.54 -23.10
CA VAL A 143 2.24 2.59 -22.10
C VAL A 143 1.06 3.43 -22.55
N TRP A 144 0.15 3.69 -21.62
CA TRP A 144 -0.94 4.62 -21.81
C TRP A 144 -0.77 5.79 -20.85
N VAL A 145 -0.61 6.99 -21.39
CA VAL A 145 -0.65 8.23 -20.62
C VAL A 145 -2.09 8.76 -20.65
N HIS A 146 -2.70 8.92 -19.48
CA HIS A 146 -3.98 9.60 -19.35
C HIS A 146 -3.69 11.11 -19.30
N LEU A 147 -3.97 11.83 -20.38
CA LEU A 147 -4.02 13.29 -20.34
C LEU A 147 -5.31 13.69 -19.60
N ALA A 148 -5.13 14.30 -18.44
CA ALA A 148 -6.20 14.99 -17.70
C ALA A 148 -6.54 16.32 -18.38
#